data_AF-A0A2E6AEC1-F1
#
_entry.id   AF-A0A2E6AEC1-F1
#
_cell.length_a   1.000
_cell.length_b   1.000
_cell.length_c   1.000
_cell.angle_alpha   90.00
_cell.angle_beta   90.00
_cell.angle_gamma   90.00
#
_symmetry.space_group_name_H-M   'P 1'
#
loop_
_entity.id
_entity.type
_entity.pdbx_description
1 polymer ?
#
loop_
_entity_poly.entity_id
_entity_poly.type
_entity_poly.pdbx_seq_one_letter_code
_entity_poly.pdbx_strand_id
1 'polypeptide(L)'
;MFRHLNIGRTRRRLLIDPLESRQLLTADAIIAVNEVAEGESNLVADFSLTDVNPNSATYNQSISPRDYLGQTSVWYFGHST
;
A
#
# COMPACT_ATOMS: atom_id res chain seq x y z
N MET A 1 20.21 -26.70 48.94
CA MET A 1 19.38 -27.78 48.36
C MET A 1 19.03 -27.36 46.92
N PHE A 2 19.79 -27.81 45.91
CA PHE A 2 19.59 -27.41 44.50
C PHE A 2 18.94 -28.57 43.74
N ARG A 3 17.73 -28.36 43.23
CA ARG A 3 16.99 -29.36 42.44
C ARG A 3 17.49 -29.35 40.99
N HIS A 4 17.90 -30.51 40.50
CA HIS A 4 18.20 -30.76 39.08
C HIS A 4 16.90 -30.64 38.27
N LEU A 5 16.90 -29.79 37.23
CA LEU A 5 15.81 -29.71 36.26
C LEU A 5 16.21 -30.52 35.01
N ASN A 6 15.54 -31.65 34.79
CA ASN A 6 15.71 -32.47 33.60
C ASN A 6 15.16 -31.74 32.38
N ILE A 7 16.05 -31.31 31.47
CA ILE A 7 15.70 -30.70 30.19
C ILE A 7 15.30 -31.82 29.22
N GLY A 8 13.99 -32.09 29.14
CA GLY A 8 13.41 -32.87 28.06
C GLY A 8 13.54 -32.08 26.75
N ARG A 9 14.15 -32.69 25.72
CA ARG A 9 14.26 -32.10 24.38
C ARG A 9 12.89 -32.08 23.70
N THR A 10 12.16 -30.99 23.82
CA THR A 10 10.97 -30.73 22.99
C THR A 10 11.42 -30.49 21.55
N ARG A 11 11.18 -31.46 20.66
CA ARG A 11 11.39 -31.28 19.22
C ARG A 11 10.35 -30.28 18.70
N ARG A 12 10.77 -29.05 18.42
CA ARG A 12 9.91 -28.06 17.74
C ARG A 12 9.68 -28.54 16.31
N ARG A 13 8.46 -29.00 16.02
CA ARG A 13 8.01 -29.38 14.68
C ARG A 13 7.63 -28.09 13.96
N LEU A 14 8.38 -27.70 12.93
CA LEU A 14 7.97 -26.65 12.01
C LEU A 14 6.83 -27.20 11.16
N LEU A 15 5.63 -26.63 11.33
CA LEU A 15 4.50 -26.85 10.43
C LEU A 15 4.61 -25.79 9.33
N ILE A 16 4.79 -26.23 8.09
CA ILE A 16 4.84 -25.35 6.92
C ILE A 16 3.45 -25.44 6.30
N ASP A 17 2.60 -24.46 6.57
CA ASP A 17 1.32 -24.35 5.87
C ASP A 17 1.56 -23.80 4.46
N PRO A 18 1.11 -24.51 3.40
CA PRO A 18 1.24 -24.01 2.04
C PRO A 18 0.31 -22.81 1.88
N LEU A 19 0.89 -21.63 1.65
CA LEU A 19 0.16 -20.41 1.31
C LEU A 19 -0.61 -20.61 0.00
N GLU A 20 -1.87 -20.16 -0.06
CA GLU A 20 -2.66 -20.16 -1.30
C GLU A 20 -1.90 -19.45 -2.42
N SER A 21 -1.99 -19.98 -3.64
CA SER A 21 -1.32 -19.40 -4.80
C SER A 21 -1.87 -18.00 -5.08
N ARG A 22 -1.05 -16.96 -4.89
CA ARG A 22 -1.38 -15.62 -5.35
C ARG A 22 -1.48 -15.67 -6.88
N GLN A 23 -2.67 -15.42 -7.42
CA GLN A 23 -2.87 -15.32 -8.86
C GLN A 23 -2.13 -14.05 -9.34
N LEU A 24 -0.97 -14.24 -9.96
CA LEU A 24 -0.20 -13.16 -10.57
C LEU A 24 -0.94 -12.72 -11.84
N LEU A 25 -1.23 -11.42 -11.93
CA LEU A 25 -1.81 -10.81 -13.12
C LEU A 25 -0.70 -10.77 -14.19
N THR A 26 -0.59 -11.82 -15.00
CA THR A 26 0.46 -11.94 -16.02
C THR A 26 0.30 -10.85 -17.07
N ALA A 27 1.42 -10.17 -17.31
CA ALA A 27 1.59 -8.96 -18.10
C ALA A 27 1.45 -9.15 -19.63
N ASP A 28 0.65 -10.11 -20.10
CA ASP A 28 0.41 -10.29 -21.55
C ASP A 28 -0.74 -9.41 -22.08
N ALA A 29 -1.39 -8.63 -21.20
CA ALA A 29 -2.29 -7.54 -21.60
C ALA A 29 -1.53 -6.20 -21.82
N ILE A 30 -0.19 -6.23 -21.96
CA ILE A 30 0.62 -5.09 -22.35
C ILE A 30 0.61 -4.97 -23.88
N ILE A 31 -0.42 -4.33 -24.43
CA ILE A 31 -0.27 -3.52 -25.64
C ILE A 31 -0.57 -2.10 -25.15
N ALA A 32 0.36 -1.15 -25.00
CA ALA A 32 1.59 -0.92 -25.69
C ALA A 32 2.72 -0.55 -24.73
N VAL A 33 3.93 -0.89 -25.15
CA VAL A 33 5.22 -0.69 -24.51
C VAL A 33 5.41 0.77 -24.07
N ASN A 34 5.59 0.98 -22.79
CA ASN A 34 6.57 1.93 -22.29
C ASN A 34 7.15 1.32 -21.02
N GLU A 35 8.41 0.93 -21.10
CA GLU A 35 9.21 0.43 -19.98
C GLU A 35 9.25 1.50 -18.89
N VAL A 36 8.60 1.23 -17.77
CA VAL A 36 8.69 2.03 -16.54
C VAL A 36 9.12 1.06 -15.45
N ALA A 37 10.20 1.38 -14.76
CA ALA A 37 10.83 0.50 -13.77
C ALA A 37 9.82 0.11 -12.67
N GLU A 38 10.04 -1.03 -12.00
CA GLU A 38 9.20 -1.48 -10.87
C GLU A 38 9.20 -0.40 -9.76
N GLY A 39 8.16 0.46 -9.77
CA GLY A 39 8.07 1.70 -8.98
C GLY A 39 7.49 2.90 -9.73
N GLU A 40 7.41 2.86 -11.06
CA GLU A 40 6.93 3.97 -11.92
C GLU A 40 5.56 3.65 -12.54
N SER A 41 4.58 3.21 -11.74
CA SER A 41 3.20 3.30 -12.20
C SER A 41 2.82 4.78 -12.20
N ASN A 42 2.78 5.43 -13.37
CA ASN A 42 2.28 6.80 -13.53
C ASN A 42 0.74 6.86 -13.40
N LEU A 43 0.18 6.06 -12.49
CA LEU A 43 -1.23 6.03 -12.12
C LEU A 43 -1.46 7.14 -11.09
N VAL A 44 -1.38 8.40 -11.54
CA VAL A 44 -1.87 9.52 -10.73
C VAL A 44 -3.37 9.34 -10.57
N ALA A 45 -3.83 9.23 -9.32
CA ALA A 45 -5.25 9.14 -9.03
C ALA A 45 -5.96 10.41 -9.55
N ASP A 46 -6.97 10.23 -10.40
CA ASP A 46 -7.71 11.32 -11.04
C ASP A 46 -9.00 11.58 -10.27
N PHE A 47 -8.88 12.29 -9.15
CA PHE A 47 -10.02 12.80 -8.40
C PHE A 47 -9.79 14.26 -8.03
N SER A 48 -10.87 14.94 -7.66
CA SER A 48 -10.81 16.27 -7.06
C SER A 48 -11.69 16.31 -5.82
N LEU A 49 -11.20 16.97 -4.77
CA LEU A 49 -11.94 17.22 -3.54
C LEU A 49 -12.07 18.73 -3.35
N THR A 50 -13.20 19.18 -2.79
CA THR A 50 -13.34 20.57 -2.35
C THR A 50 -12.51 20.77 -1.08
N ASP A 51 -11.66 21.78 -1.07
CA ASP A 51 -10.95 22.19 0.13
C ASP A 51 -11.93 22.85 1.12
N VAL A 52 -12.21 22.17 2.21
CA VAL A 52 -13.12 22.64 3.27
C VAL A 52 -12.38 23.21 4.48
N ASN A 53 -11.05 23.35 4.43
CA ASN A 53 -10.28 23.96 5.51
C ASN A 53 -10.32 25.50 5.41
N PRO A 54 -11.01 26.22 6.33
CA PRO A 54 -11.18 27.67 6.23
C PRO A 54 -9.88 28.47 6.39
N ASN A 55 -8.83 27.85 6.92
CA ASN A 55 -7.51 28.47 7.05
C ASN A 55 -6.59 28.22 5.85
N SER A 56 -7.08 27.50 4.84
CA SER A 56 -6.32 27.22 3.62
C SER A 56 -6.38 28.39 2.64
N ALA A 57 -5.28 28.65 1.94
CA ALA A 57 -5.23 29.64 0.86
C ALA A 57 -6.13 29.25 -0.34
N THR A 58 -6.45 27.96 -0.47
CA THR A 58 -7.30 27.39 -1.53
C THR A 58 -8.71 27.07 -1.02
N TYR A 59 -9.15 27.70 0.08
CA TYR A 59 -10.45 27.43 0.67
C TYR A 59 -11.59 27.49 -0.37
N ASN A 60 -12.45 26.48 -0.32
CA ASN A 60 -13.60 26.26 -1.19
C ASN A 60 -13.27 26.07 -2.69
N GLN A 61 -12.00 25.82 -3.02
CA GLN A 61 -11.58 25.47 -4.37
C GLN A 61 -11.53 23.94 -4.55
N SER A 62 -11.64 23.49 -5.79
CA SER A 62 -11.48 22.09 -6.17
C SER A 62 -9.99 21.79 -6.31
N ILE A 63 -9.47 20.86 -5.51
CA ILE A 63 -8.06 20.44 -5.52
C ILE A 63 -7.92 18.98 -5.95
N SER A 64 -6.94 18.71 -6.78
CA SER A 64 -6.59 17.40 -7.35
C SER A 64 -5.15 17.05 -6.98
N PRO A 65 -4.78 15.75 -6.93
CA PRO A 65 -3.39 15.34 -6.89
C PRO A 65 -2.53 15.98 -8.00
N ARG A 66 -3.14 16.30 -9.15
CA ARG A 66 -2.47 16.97 -10.28
C ARG A 66 -2.04 18.40 -9.98
N ASP A 67 -2.69 19.10 -9.05
CA ASP A 67 -2.32 20.47 -8.66
C ASP A 67 -0.99 20.51 -7.90
N TYR A 68 -0.55 19.36 -7.37
CA TYR A 68 0.70 19.19 -6.64
C TYR A 68 1.74 18.37 -7.41
N LEU A 69 1.67 18.37 -8.76
CA LEU A 69 2.67 17.70 -9.58
C LEU A 69 4.09 18.20 -9.26
N GLY A 70 5.02 17.25 -9.13
CA GLY A 70 6.40 17.53 -8.72
C GLY A 70 6.57 17.72 -7.21
N GLN A 71 5.52 17.55 -6.40
CA GLN A 71 5.57 17.56 -4.95
C GLN A 71 5.08 16.23 -4.37
N THR A 72 5.46 15.93 -3.12
CA THR A 72 4.94 14.78 -2.39
C THR A 72 3.62 15.16 -1.72
N SER A 73 2.54 14.45 -2.03
CA SER A 73 1.22 14.62 -1.41
C SER A 73 0.68 13.28 -0.89
N VAL A 74 -0.17 13.33 0.14
CA VAL A 74 -0.77 12.14 0.76
C VAL A 74 -2.28 12.36 0.88
N TRP A 75 -3.04 11.34 0.52
CA TRP A 75 -4.51 11.37 0.52
C TRP A 75 -5.04 10.14 1.27
N TYR A 76 -6.02 10.36 2.15
CA TYR A 76 -6.64 9.30 2.94
C TYR A 76 -8.17 9.35 2.77
N PHE A 77 -8.77 8.21 2.47
CA PHE A 77 -10.23 8.06 2.34
C PHE A 77 -10.74 7.15 3.44
N GLY A 78 -11.55 7.70 4.34
CA GLY A 78 -12.26 6.93 5.36
C GLY A 78 -13.64 6.52 4.87
N HIS A 79 -14.09 5.32 5.24
CA HIS A 79 -15.46 4.85 5.04
C HIS A 79 -16.06 4.47 6.39
N SER A 80 -17.29 4.92 6.65
CA SER A 80 -18.09 4.47 7.80
C SER A 80 -19.40 3.95 7.25
N THR A 81 -19.69 2.68 7.55
CA THR A 81 -20.97 2.02 7.25
C THR A 81 -22.02 2.33 8.30
#